data_AF-A0A821KNJ7-F1
#
_entry.id   AF-A0A821KNJ7-F1
#
_cell.length_a   1.000
_cell.length_b   1.000
_cell.length_c   1.000
_cell.angle_alpha   90.00
_cell.angle_beta   90.00
_cell.angle_gamma   90.00
#
_symmetry.space_group_name_H-M   'P 1'
#
loop_
_entity.id
_entity.type
_entity.pdbx_description
1 polymer ?
#
loop_
_entity_poly.entity_id
_entity_poly.type
_entity_poly.pdbx_seq_one_letter_code
_entity_poly.pdbx_strand_id
1 'polypeptide(L)'
;MLENTYLDLCASTEWLIENKYTKSEKVSITGGSNGGLTVAACANMRPDLFACVVIQVGVLDLYRYHKFTIGYYWCGEYGNPGLPEEFEWVKTISPLHNIPTNPTKYPAILVITADHDDRVVPAHSFKYISQLQYQLGETMNRLGRPLISRIDVRAGHGAGKPTIKRIEELSDIYSTTPFSHKNKNIQNSSFSIKVINLVLEMSSPREKLIKNLQSLCNEHGLTWDDQLSNDIPRKWRVHGDMLLLPSNRCFVDSRWINNIPSDQFWSTVARSFGSSIKRIAFEGPIKNDDFRSPNTRLVLGNDPWINLVENGIKFSYNVDKSMFCAGNNTERMRMGQISCVNETIVDLYAGIGYFTLPFLVHGHARHVYACEWNPDSMEALRRNLQANHIDEDRYTLLLRDNQLTCPVGIADRCNLGLIPSSEACWPVACRALQAKGGRLHVHGVVNTKQDTHDQWSENVRYRIETLMRDIHHGENNYKCEIEHVERVKPYGPHLDHLVVDLLLTKISSSS
;
A
#
# COMPACT_ATOMS: atom_id res chain seq x y z
N MET A 1 9.19 -16.43 27.41
CA MET A 1 7.83 -15.95 27.76
C MET A 1 6.76 -16.50 26.81
N LEU A 2 6.97 -16.49 25.48
CA LEU A 2 5.96 -16.92 24.49
C LEU A 2 5.67 -18.43 24.44
N GLU A 3 6.65 -19.31 24.67
CA GLU A 3 6.43 -20.77 24.67
C GLU A 3 5.44 -21.19 25.78
N ASN A 4 5.52 -20.53 26.93
CA ASN A 4 4.59 -20.75 28.04
C ASN A 4 3.14 -20.41 27.63
N THR A 5 2.91 -19.37 26.84
CA THR A 5 1.54 -18.97 26.44
C THR A 5 0.83 -20.03 25.61
N TYR A 6 1.51 -20.68 24.66
CA TYR A 6 0.90 -21.72 23.82
C TYR A 6 0.63 -23.00 24.63
N LEU A 7 1.61 -23.38 25.45
CA LEU A 7 1.50 -24.55 26.33
C LEU A 7 0.43 -24.35 27.39
N ASP A 8 0.31 -23.16 27.98
CA ASP A 8 -0.71 -22.82 28.97
C ASP A 8 -2.13 -22.93 28.39
N LEU A 9 -2.35 -22.45 27.15
CA LEU A 9 -3.65 -22.58 26.49
C LEU A 9 -4.00 -24.05 26.22
N CYS A 10 -3.04 -24.83 25.73
CA CYS A 10 -3.21 -26.27 25.51
C CYS A 10 -3.49 -27.01 26.82
N ALA A 11 -2.68 -26.77 27.86
CA ALA A 11 -2.81 -27.41 29.16
C ALA A 11 -4.14 -27.03 29.85
N SER A 12 -4.56 -25.77 29.77
CA SER A 12 -5.87 -25.34 30.29
C SER A 12 -7.02 -26.02 29.57
N THR A 13 -6.92 -26.17 28.25
CA THR A 13 -7.94 -26.86 27.45
C THR A 13 -8.00 -28.35 27.78
N GLU A 14 -6.84 -28.99 27.87
CA GLU A 14 -6.71 -30.40 28.25
C GLU A 14 -7.30 -30.65 29.65
N TRP A 15 -6.98 -29.81 30.62
CA TRP A 15 -7.54 -29.88 31.96
C TRP A 15 -9.07 -29.79 31.96
N LEU A 16 -9.66 -28.89 31.15
CA LEU A 16 -11.12 -28.76 31.02
C LEU A 16 -11.77 -30.02 30.40
N ILE A 17 -11.07 -30.69 29.48
CA ILE A 17 -11.53 -31.94 28.85
C ILE A 17 -11.43 -33.10 29.85
N GLU A 18 -10.28 -33.25 30.53
CA GLU A 18 -10.04 -34.31 31.52
C GLU A 18 -11.03 -34.25 32.69
N ASN A 19 -11.34 -33.04 33.14
CA ASN A 19 -12.31 -32.79 34.21
C ASN A 19 -13.78 -32.78 33.71
N LYS A 20 -14.03 -33.13 32.44
CA LYS A 20 -15.36 -33.30 31.86
C LYS A 20 -16.23 -32.03 31.83
N TYR A 21 -15.61 -30.84 31.90
CA TYR A 21 -16.31 -29.58 31.66
C TYR A 21 -16.63 -29.37 30.17
N THR A 22 -15.80 -29.93 29.29
CA THR A 22 -16.02 -29.94 27.84
C THR A 22 -15.45 -31.21 27.20
N LYS A 23 -15.44 -31.27 25.87
CA LYS A 23 -14.77 -32.30 25.07
C LYS A 23 -14.21 -31.66 23.80
N SER A 24 -13.15 -32.21 23.23
CA SER A 24 -12.44 -31.61 22.08
C SER A 24 -13.38 -31.21 20.93
N GLU A 25 -14.42 -32.02 20.64
CA GLU A 25 -15.38 -31.73 19.57
C GLU A 25 -16.31 -30.52 19.85
N LYS A 26 -16.20 -29.91 21.03
CA LYS A 26 -16.97 -28.73 21.44
C LYS A 26 -16.09 -27.53 21.77
N VAL A 27 -14.77 -27.66 21.74
CA VAL A 27 -13.87 -26.55 22.06
C VAL A 27 -13.64 -25.70 20.83
N SER A 28 -13.77 -24.39 20.99
CA SER A 28 -13.35 -23.41 20.01
C SER A 28 -12.48 -22.36 20.67
N ILE A 29 -11.39 -22.02 20.02
CA ILE A 29 -10.49 -20.96 20.46
C ILE A 29 -10.48 -19.84 19.42
N THR A 30 -10.41 -18.60 19.89
CA THR A 30 -10.42 -17.41 19.04
C THR A 30 -9.35 -16.46 19.53
N GLY A 31 -8.57 -15.92 18.59
CA GLY A 31 -7.49 -15.00 18.92
C GLY A 31 -7.27 -13.95 17.85
N GLY A 32 -7.01 -12.71 18.28
CA GLY A 32 -6.70 -11.57 17.42
C GLY A 32 -5.25 -11.10 17.58
N SER A 33 -4.63 -10.64 16.49
CA SER A 33 -3.25 -10.11 16.52
C SER A 33 -2.26 -11.16 17.06
N ASN A 34 -1.54 -10.89 18.15
CA ASN A 34 -0.70 -11.89 18.81
C ASN A 34 -1.50 -13.13 19.25
N GLY A 35 -2.74 -12.92 19.74
CA GLY A 35 -3.64 -14.05 20.04
C GLY A 35 -3.97 -14.89 18.80
N GLY A 36 -3.96 -14.30 17.60
CA GLY A 36 -4.13 -15.02 16.34
C GLY A 36 -2.95 -15.95 16.04
N LEU A 37 -1.72 -15.49 16.33
CA LEU A 37 -0.53 -16.35 16.33
C LEU A 37 -0.68 -17.48 17.36
N THR A 38 -1.09 -17.16 18.59
CA THR A 38 -1.28 -18.13 19.67
C THR A 38 -2.21 -19.28 19.28
N VAL A 39 -3.44 -18.97 18.84
CA VAL A 39 -4.41 -20.02 18.54
C VAL A 39 -4.02 -20.83 17.30
N ALA A 40 -3.33 -20.23 16.33
CA ALA A 40 -2.82 -20.94 15.15
C ALA A 40 -1.66 -21.89 15.50
N ALA A 41 -0.74 -21.47 16.36
CA ALA A 41 0.34 -22.31 16.86
C ALA A 41 -0.21 -23.49 17.68
N CYS A 42 -1.18 -23.25 18.57
CA CYS A 42 -1.84 -24.31 19.34
C CYS A 42 -2.56 -25.32 18.43
N ALA A 43 -3.20 -24.87 17.35
CA ALA A 43 -3.84 -25.76 16.37
C ALA A 43 -2.84 -26.73 15.71
N ASN A 44 -1.61 -26.28 15.48
CA ASN A 44 -0.53 -27.11 14.94
C ASN A 44 0.07 -28.05 15.99
N MET A 45 0.31 -27.56 17.20
CA MET A 45 0.93 -28.33 18.29
C MET A 45 0.02 -29.41 18.85
N ARG A 46 -1.27 -29.09 19.07
CA ARG A 46 -2.28 -29.95 19.68
C ARG A 46 -3.58 -29.93 18.87
N PRO A 47 -3.55 -30.42 17.62
CA PRO A 47 -4.74 -30.45 16.77
C PRO A 47 -5.90 -31.23 17.42
N ASP A 48 -5.58 -32.21 18.27
CA ASP A 48 -6.53 -33.08 18.97
C ASP A 48 -7.42 -32.40 20.01
N LEU A 49 -7.08 -31.18 20.46
CA LEU A 49 -7.79 -30.50 21.54
C LEU A 49 -8.98 -29.65 21.06
N PHE A 50 -9.03 -29.28 19.78
CA PHE A 50 -9.93 -28.24 19.29
C PHE A 50 -10.83 -28.76 18.17
N ALA A 51 -12.08 -28.28 18.12
CA ALA A 51 -12.98 -28.53 17.00
C ALA A 51 -12.92 -27.41 15.94
N CYS A 52 -12.71 -26.17 16.39
CA CYS A 52 -12.65 -24.99 15.54
C CYS A 52 -11.65 -23.97 16.10
N VAL A 53 -10.93 -23.30 15.20
CA VAL A 53 -9.99 -22.23 15.53
C VAL A 53 -10.28 -21.01 14.65
N VAL A 54 -10.47 -19.87 15.29
CA VAL A 54 -10.73 -18.59 14.63
C VAL A 54 -9.53 -17.66 14.82
N ILE A 55 -8.89 -17.33 13.71
CA ILE A 55 -7.65 -16.54 13.68
C ILE A 55 -7.98 -15.17 13.09
N GLN A 56 -7.83 -14.11 13.87
CA GLN A 56 -8.08 -12.74 13.41
C GLN A 56 -6.76 -11.98 13.30
N VAL A 57 -6.46 -11.44 12.13
CA VAL A 57 -5.32 -10.53 11.87
C VAL A 57 -4.00 -10.98 12.51
N GLY A 58 -3.70 -12.27 12.42
CA GLY A 58 -2.56 -12.91 13.11
C GLY A 58 -1.24 -12.84 12.36
N VAL A 59 -0.13 -12.82 13.11
CA VAL A 59 1.24 -12.87 12.54
C VAL A 59 1.61 -14.34 12.28
N LEU A 60 1.27 -14.86 11.10
CA LEU A 60 1.31 -16.31 10.81
C LEU A 60 2.58 -16.79 10.08
N ASP A 61 3.40 -15.88 9.58
CA ASP A 61 4.66 -16.16 8.86
C ASP A 61 5.82 -15.57 9.65
N LEU A 62 6.27 -16.31 10.67
CA LEU A 62 7.35 -15.83 11.52
C LEU A 62 8.73 -15.85 10.86
N TYR A 63 8.91 -16.44 9.68
CA TYR A 63 10.24 -16.43 9.03
C TYR A 63 10.53 -15.09 8.38
N ARG A 64 9.47 -14.37 7.98
CA ARG A 64 9.60 -13.12 7.21
C ARG A 64 8.84 -11.94 7.79
N TYR A 65 8.14 -12.09 8.93
CA TYR A 65 7.33 -11.00 9.50
C TYR A 65 8.11 -9.68 9.65
N HIS A 66 9.36 -9.73 10.10
CA HIS A 66 10.23 -8.56 10.29
C HIS A 66 10.54 -7.79 8.99
N LYS A 67 10.28 -8.38 7.82
CA LYS A 67 10.44 -7.74 6.49
C LYS A 67 9.16 -7.11 5.96
N PHE A 68 8.04 -7.27 6.64
CA PHE A 68 6.76 -6.67 6.26
C PHE A 68 6.48 -5.42 7.09
N THR A 69 6.13 -4.32 6.42
CA THR A 69 5.61 -3.08 7.03
C THR A 69 6.32 -2.70 8.33
N ILE A 70 5.59 -2.71 9.45
CA ILE A 70 6.09 -2.36 10.78
C ILE A 70 6.60 -3.57 11.59
N GLY A 71 6.63 -4.76 10.98
CA GLY A 71 6.93 -6.01 11.66
C GLY A 71 8.32 -6.07 12.29
N TYR A 72 9.28 -5.24 11.83
CA TYR A 72 10.60 -5.12 12.43
C TYR A 72 10.55 -4.63 13.89
N TYR A 73 9.53 -3.86 14.28
CA TYR A 73 9.36 -3.41 15.67
C TYR A 73 9.02 -4.56 16.63
N TRP A 74 8.51 -5.68 16.13
CA TRP A 74 8.12 -6.82 16.97
C TRP A 74 9.25 -7.84 17.17
N CYS A 75 10.46 -7.56 16.66
CA CYS A 75 11.63 -8.42 16.89
C CYS A 75 11.92 -8.66 18.37
N GLY A 76 11.74 -7.65 19.22
CA GLY A 76 11.88 -7.81 20.68
C GLY A 76 10.83 -8.73 21.31
N GLU A 77 9.69 -8.96 20.64
CA GLU A 77 8.62 -9.84 21.11
C GLU A 77 8.74 -11.23 20.49
N TYR A 78 8.78 -11.33 19.16
CA TYR A 78 8.71 -12.60 18.42
C TYR A 78 10.08 -13.19 18.06
N GLY A 79 11.18 -12.55 18.42
CA GLY A 79 12.52 -12.94 17.99
C GLY A 79 12.80 -12.57 16.53
N ASN A 80 14.00 -12.09 16.24
CA ASN A 80 14.48 -11.67 14.94
C ASN A 80 14.95 -12.86 14.10
N PRO A 81 14.22 -13.23 13.02
CA PRO A 81 14.61 -14.34 12.14
C PRO A 81 15.90 -14.08 11.34
N GLY A 82 16.42 -12.85 11.36
CA GLY A 82 17.72 -12.49 10.80
C GLY A 82 18.90 -12.90 11.68
N LEU A 83 18.67 -13.23 12.95
CA LEU A 83 19.68 -13.72 13.88
C LEU A 83 19.59 -15.25 13.96
N PRO A 84 20.67 -16.00 13.66
CA PRO A 84 20.63 -17.46 13.62
C PRO A 84 20.10 -18.11 14.91
N GLU A 85 20.50 -17.58 16.06
CA GLU A 85 20.11 -18.10 17.38
C GLU A 85 18.62 -17.92 17.68
N GLU A 86 18.05 -16.76 17.37
CA GLU A 86 16.62 -16.49 17.56
C GLU A 86 15.77 -17.21 16.50
N PHE A 87 16.34 -17.42 15.31
CA PHE A 87 15.68 -18.14 14.23
C PHE A 87 15.38 -19.60 14.60
N GLU A 88 16.28 -20.29 15.32
CA GLU A 88 16.02 -21.67 15.76
C GLU A 88 14.76 -21.77 16.63
N TRP A 89 14.49 -20.77 17.45
CA TRP A 89 13.25 -20.73 18.23
C TRP A 89 12.04 -20.33 17.37
N VAL A 90 12.17 -19.31 16.52
CA VAL A 90 11.12 -18.90 15.57
C VAL A 90 10.63 -20.07 14.71
N LYS A 91 11.55 -20.98 14.32
CA LYS A 91 11.23 -22.20 13.57
C LYS A 91 10.19 -23.07 14.26
N THR A 92 10.22 -23.20 15.59
CA THR A 92 9.35 -24.17 16.29
C THR A 92 7.91 -23.68 16.43
N ILE A 93 7.69 -22.35 16.40
CA ILE A 93 6.38 -21.76 16.69
C ILE A 93 5.68 -21.13 15.47
N SER A 94 6.35 -21.01 14.32
CA SER A 94 5.79 -20.37 13.13
C SER A 94 4.56 -21.13 12.59
N PRO A 95 3.34 -20.55 12.60
CA PRO A 95 2.14 -21.28 12.19
C PRO A 95 2.18 -21.77 10.74
N LEU A 96 2.64 -20.93 9.81
CA LEU A 96 2.76 -21.27 8.39
C LEU A 96 3.69 -22.46 8.14
N HIS A 97 4.79 -22.56 8.89
CA HIS A 97 5.84 -23.53 8.60
C HIS A 97 5.69 -24.84 9.39
N ASN A 98 4.83 -24.87 10.42
CA ASN A 98 4.60 -26.04 11.27
C ASN A 98 3.21 -26.66 11.09
N ILE A 99 2.58 -26.48 9.92
CA ILE A 99 1.31 -27.16 9.60
C ILE A 99 1.55 -28.68 9.62
N PRO A 100 0.76 -29.45 10.38
CA PRO A 100 0.98 -30.88 10.54
C PRO A 100 0.62 -31.63 9.25
N THR A 101 1.31 -32.73 9.00
CA THR A 101 1.09 -33.57 7.82
C THR A 101 -0.10 -34.52 7.96
N ASN A 102 -0.57 -34.79 9.19
CA ASN A 102 -1.72 -35.65 9.46
C ASN A 102 -2.96 -34.84 9.86
N PRO A 103 -3.94 -34.66 8.96
CA PRO A 103 -5.13 -33.84 9.19
C PRO A 103 -6.23 -34.51 10.02
N THR A 104 -6.11 -35.80 10.39
CA THR A 104 -7.23 -36.58 10.98
C THR A 104 -7.85 -35.91 12.22
N LYS A 105 -7.01 -35.29 13.04
CA LYS A 105 -7.44 -34.55 14.23
C LYS A 105 -7.44 -33.04 14.06
N TYR A 106 -7.05 -32.50 12.91
CA TYR A 106 -6.92 -31.06 12.72
C TYR A 106 -8.29 -30.36 12.80
N PRO A 107 -8.38 -29.18 13.45
CA PRO A 107 -9.65 -28.46 13.62
C PRO A 107 -10.10 -27.77 12.32
N ALA A 108 -11.38 -27.40 12.27
CA ALA A 108 -11.84 -26.42 11.27
C ALA A 108 -11.17 -25.07 11.53
N ILE A 109 -10.81 -24.34 10.48
CA ILE A 109 -10.10 -23.05 10.57
C ILE A 109 -10.93 -21.96 9.88
N LEU A 110 -11.13 -20.84 10.58
CA LEU A 110 -11.55 -19.57 9.99
C LEU A 110 -10.44 -18.54 10.19
N VAL A 111 -9.85 -18.07 9.09
CA VAL A 111 -8.91 -16.94 9.11
C VAL A 111 -9.66 -15.67 8.74
N ILE A 112 -9.47 -14.59 9.48
CA ILE A 112 -10.11 -13.30 9.24
C ILE A 112 -9.01 -12.26 9.07
N THR A 113 -9.05 -11.51 7.97
CA THR A 113 -8.08 -10.45 7.67
C THR A 113 -8.72 -9.34 6.86
N ALA A 114 -7.99 -8.25 6.63
CA ALA A 114 -8.41 -7.13 5.80
C ALA A 114 -7.36 -6.86 4.71
N ASP A 115 -7.82 -6.54 3.50
CA ASP A 115 -6.95 -6.43 2.32
C ASP A 115 -6.00 -5.22 2.31
N HIS A 116 -6.25 -4.22 3.16
CA HIS A 116 -5.40 -3.03 3.36
C HIS A 116 -4.87 -2.94 4.80
N ASP A 117 -4.74 -4.08 5.49
CA ASP A 117 -4.07 -4.12 6.80
C ASP A 117 -2.58 -3.82 6.65
N ASP A 118 -2.14 -2.69 7.19
CA ASP A 118 -0.75 -2.21 7.17
C ASP A 118 0.01 -2.56 8.46
N ARG A 119 -0.71 -2.94 9.52
CA ARG A 119 -0.12 -3.39 10.78
C ARG A 119 0.31 -4.84 10.64
N VAL A 120 -0.62 -5.75 10.37
CA VAL A 120 -0.34 -7.19 10.11
C VAL A 120 -0.77 -7.50 8.68
N VAL A 121 0.17 -7.40 7.75
CA VAL A 121 -0.14 -7.51 6.32
C VAL A 121 -0.93 -8.77 5.98
N PRO A 122 -1.94 -8.69 5.09
CA PRO A 122 -2.81 -9.82 4.76
C PRO A 122 -2.06 -11.00 4.13
N ALA A 123 -0.83 -10.77 3.64
CA ALA A 123 0.07 -11.81 3.17
C ALA A 123 0.32 -12.92 4.21
N HIS A 124 0.30 -12.62 5.51
CA HIS A 124 0.34 -13.64 6.57
C HIS A 124 -0.83 -14.63 6.45
N SER A 125 -2.05 -14.08 6.41
CA SER A 125 -3.30 -14.84 6.33
C SER A 125 -3.42 -15.59 5.01
N PHE A 126 -3.06 -14.95 3.89
CA PHE A 126 -3.11 -15.58 2.56
C PHE A 126 -2.16 -16.76 2.45
N LYS A 127 -0.89 -16.60 2.85
CA LYS A 127 0.07 -17.71 2.81
C LYS A 127 -0.39 -18.87 3.69
N TYR A 128 -0.84 -18.56 4.91
CA TYR A 128 -1.26 -19.58 5.88
C TYR A 128 -2.47 -20.38 5.38
N ILE A 129 -3.55 -19.70 4.96
CA ILE A 129 -4.75 -20.41 4.50
C ILE A 129 -4.48 -21.19 3.20
N SER A 130 -3.69 -20.63 2.27
CA SER A 130 -3.33 -21.32 1.04
C SER A 130 -2.49 -22.57 1.33
N GLN A 131 -1.53 -22.48 2.25
CA GLN A 131 -0.71 -23.63 2.63
C GLN A 131 -1.54 -24.71 3.34
N LEU A 132 -2.45 -24.32 4.24
CA LEU A 132 -3.39 -25.25 4.89
C LEU A 132 -4.29 -25.97 3.88
N GLN A 133 -4.89 -25.23 2.96
CA GLN A 133 -5.76 -25.81 1.93
C GLN A 133 -4.98 -26.71 0.99
N TYR A 134 -3.75 -26.33 0.62
CA TYR A 134 -2.86 -27.15 -0.19
C TYR A 134 -2.48 -28.46 0.51
N GLN A 135 -2.09 -28.41 1.78
CA GLN A 135 -1.61 -29.59 2.52
C GLN A 135 -2.74 -30.49 3.01
N LEU A 136 -3.86 -29.92 3.49
CA LEU A 136 -4.87 -30.63 4.26
C LEU A 136 -6.26 -30.60 3.60
N GLY A 137 -6.50 -29.73 2.60
CA GLY A 137 -7.83 -29.38 2.11
C GLY A 137 -8.69 -30.56 1.69
N GLU A 138 -8.13 -31.52 0.95
CA GLU A 138 -8.90 -32.70 0.50
C GLU A 138 -9.42 -33.52 1.69
N THR A 139 -8.56 -33.81 2.66
CA THR A 139 -8.95 -34.59 3.83
C THR A 139 -9.90 -33.81 4.74
N MET A 140 -9.63 -32.53 4.93
CA MET A 140 -10.48 -31.65 5.75
C MET A 140 -11.89 -31.51 5.18
N ASN A 141 -12.02 -31.40 3.85
CA ASN A 141 -13.32 -31.43 3.17
C ASN A 141 -14.06 -32.74 3.40
N ARG A 142 -13.38 -33.89 3.30
CA ARG A 142 -13.97 -35.22 3.56
C ARG A 142 -14.45 -35.36 5.01
N LEU A 143 -13.72 -34.76 5.95
CA LEU A 143 -14.08 -34.74 7.37
C LEU A 143 -15.14 -33.69 7.73
N GLY A 144 -15.58 -32.87 6.77
CA GLY A 144 -16.54 -31.78 7.01
C GLY A 144 -15.99 -30.69 7.93
N ARG A 145 -14.67 -30.48 7.94
CA ARG A 145 -13.98 -29.48 8.76
C ARG A 145 -13.43 -28.39 7.84
N PRO A 146 -14.17 -27.29 7.61
CA PRO A 146 -13.79 -26.31 6.61
C PRO A 146 -12.50 -25.56 6.98
N LEU A 147 -11.73 -25.21 5.95
CA LEU A 147 -10.58 -24.30 6.02
C LEU A 147 -10.93 -23.05 5.20
N ILE A 148 -11.38 -21.98 5.84
CA ILE A 148 -11.95 -20.81 5.16
C ILE A 148 -11.21 -19.53 5.59
N SER A 149 -11.18 -18.55 4.69
CA SER A 149 -10.76 -17.19 5.00
C SER A 149 -11.88 -16.17 4.70
N ARG A 150 -12.11 -15.25 5.63
CA ARG A 150 -12.92 -14.05 5.45
C ARG A 150 -11.98 -12.85 5.25
N ILE A 151 -12.11 -12.21 4.10
CA ILE A 151 -11.29 -11.06 3.71
C ILE A 151 -12.19 -9.84 3.62
N ASP A 152 -12.02 -8.91 4.55
CA ASP A 152 -12.71 -7.64 4.46
C ASP A 152 -12.01 -6.75 3.43
N VAL A 153 -12.73 -6.45 2.35
CA VAL A 153 -12.25 -5.53 1.30
C VAL A 153 -12.43 -4.08 1.71
N ARG A 154 -11.43 -3.24 1.37
CA ARG A 154 -11.35 -1.81 1.72
C ARG A 154 -11.39 -1.59 3.24
N ALA A 155 -10.67 -2.41 3.99
CA ALA A 155 -10.57 -2.30 5.45
C ALA A 155 -9.11 -2.45 5.91
N GLY A 156 -8.76 -1.81 7.02
CA GLY A 156 -7.46 -1.92 7.68
C GLY A 156 -7.51 -2.78 8.95
N HIS A 157 -6.54 -2.62 9.84
CA HIS A 157 -6.30 -3.49 11.00
C HIS A 157 -7.42 -3.54 12.07
N GLY A 158 -8.47 -2.72 11.96
CA GLY A 158 -9.68 -2.81 12.81
C GLY A 158 -10.15 -1.49 13.42
N ALA A 159 -9.31 -0.45 13.44
CA ALA A 159 -9.73 0.88 13.87
C ALA A 159 -10.74 1.49 12.87
N GLY A 160 -11.86 2.01 13.35
CA GLY A 160 -12.88 2.66 12.51
C GLY A 160 -13.81 1.71 11.75
N LYS A 161 -13.83 0.39 12.06
CA LYS A 161 -14.72 -0.57 11.41
C LYS A 161 -16.20 -0.24 11.70
N PRO A 162 -17.04 -0.01 10.68
CA PRO A 162 -18.47 0.27 10.89
C PRO A 162 -19.16 -0.82 11.69
N THR A 163 -20.10 -0.45 12.57
CA THR A 163 -20.84 -1.39 13.44
C THR A 163 -21.44 -2.56 12.66
N ILE A 164 -21.99 -2.29 11.47
CA ILE A 164 -22.58 -3.34 10.62
C ILE A 164 -21.55 -4.41 10.22
N LYS A 165 -20.33 -4.01 9.84
CA LYS A 165 -19.26 -4.95 9.51
C LYS A 165 -18.79 -5.75 10.72
N ARG A 166 -18.83 -5.16 11.93
CA ARG A 166 -18.52 -5.88 13.18
C ARG A 166 -19.58 -6.93 13.49
N ILE A 167 -20.86 -6.62 13.25
CA ILE A 167 -21.98 -7.57 13.42
C ILE A 167 -21.85 -8.72 12.41
N GLU A 168 -21.58 -8.43 11.14
CA GLU A 168 -21.36 -9.46 10.12
C GLU A 168 -20.18 -10.38 10.45
N GLU A 169 -19.06 -9.82 10.89
CA GLU A 169 -17.90 -10.61 11.30
C GLU A 169 -18.22 -11.53 12.49
N LEU A 170 -18.87 -10.99 13.53
CA LEU A 170 -19.28 -11.80 14.69
C LEU A 170 -20.27 -12.90 14.26
N SER A 171 -21.21 -12.58 13.38
CA SER A 171 -22.15 -13.56 12.81
C SER A 171 -21.42 -14.71 12.14
N ASP A 172 -20.41 -14.40 11.32
CA ASP A 172 -19.60 -15.42 10.66
C ASP A 172 -18.80 -16.25 11.67
N ILE A 173 -18.16 -15.61 12.65
CA ILE A 173 -17.42 -16.30 13.73
C ILE A 173 -18.34 -17.30 14.43
N TYR A 174 -19.50 -16.86 14.93
CA TYR A 174 -20.43 -17.74 15.64
C TYR A 174 -20.99 -18.85 14.73
N SER A 175 -21.21 -18.56 13.44
CA SER A 175 -21.69 -19.56 12.48
C SER A 175 -20.69 -20.72 12.26
N THR A 176 -19.39 -20.45 12.40
CA THR A 176 -18.32 -21.46 12.25
C THR A 176 -18.02 -22.26 13.51
N THR A 177 -18.55 -21.86 14.68
CA THR A 177 -18.32 -22.60 15.93
C THR A 177 -19.17 -23.89 16.00
N PRO A 178 -18.69 -24.96 16.67
CA PRO A 178 -19.33 -26.28 16.74
C PRO A 178 -20.78 -26.28 17.26
N PHE A 179 -21.16 -25.27 18.04
CA PHE A 179 -22.54 -25.12 18.54
C PHE A 179 -23.55 -24.84 17.42
N SER A 180 -23.12 -24.21 16.32
CA SER A 180 -23.97 -23.86 15.17
C SER A 180 -24.32 -25.07 14.29
N HIS A 181 -23.38 -26.00 14.07
CA HIS A 181 -23.56 -27.14 13.16
C HIS A 181 -24.57 -28.22 13.61
N LYS A 182 -25.08 -28.16 14.85
CA LYS A 182 -26.12 -29.10 15.34
C LYS A 182 -27.56 -28.57 15.22
N ASN A 183 -27.76 -27.27 14.95
CA ASN A 183 -29.10 -26.71 14.76
C ASN A 183 -29.52 -26.81 13.28
N LYS A 184 -30.15 -27.93 12.91
CA LYS A 184 -30.74 -28.13 11.57
C LYS A 184 -31.74 -27.05 11.14
N ASN A 185 -32.24 -26.23 12.08
CA ASN A 185 -33.21 -25.15 11.81
C ASN A 185 -32.57 -23.82 11.35
N ILE A 186 -31.24 -23.67 11.36
CA ILE A 186 -30.55 -22.46 10.87
C ILE A 186 -30.18 -22.60 9.37
N GLN A 187 -30.55 -23.69 8.71
CA GLN A 187 -30.30 -23.88 7.28
C GLN A 187 -31.23 -23.06 6.35
N ASN A 188 -32.28 -22.41 6.88
CA ASN A 188 -33.27 -21.69 6.06
C ASN A 188 -33.22 -20.16 6.11
N SER A 189 -32.25 -19.56 6.81
CA SER A 189 -31.92 -18.16 6.61
C SER A 189 -30.91 -18.06 5.48
N SER A 190 -31.29 -17.36 4.41
CA SER A 190 -30.46 -17.01 3.27
C SER A 190 -29.23 -16.19 3.69
N PHE A 191 -28.26 -16.84 4.31
CA PHE A 191 -26.94 -16.29 4.56
C PHE A 191 -26.08 -16.63 3.35
N SER A 192 -25.84 -15.63 2.52
CA SER A 192 -24.83 -15.67 1.48
C SER A 192 -23.43 -15.61 2.10
N ILE A 193 -23.06 -16.65 2.86
CA ILE A 193 -21.65 -16.99 3.01
C ILE A 193 -21.19 -17.35 1.61
N LYS A 194 -20.47 -16.44 0.95
CA LYS A 194 -19.64 -16.82 -0.20
C LYS A 194 -18.60 -17.79 0.37
N VAL A 195 -18.95 -19.08 0.37
CA VAL A 195 -17.96 -20.15 0.42
C VAL A 195 -17.18 -19.98 -0.87
N ILE A 196 -16.13 -19.17 -0.82
CA ILE A 196 -15.11 -19.22 -1.85
C ILE A 196 -14.43 -20.55 -1.58
N ASN A 197 -14.88 -21.59 -2.28
CA ASN A 197 -14.07 -22.76 -2.52
C ASN A 197 -12.79 -22.22 -3.18
N LEU A 198 -11.78 -21.96 -2.36
CA LEU A 198 -10.45 -21.51 -2.78
C LEU A 198 -9.62 -22.67 -3.36
N VAL A 199 -10.28 -23.75 -3.78
CA VAL A 199 -9.88 -24.44 -5.02
C VAL A 199 -10.38 -23.61 -6.21
N LEU A 200 -10.05 -22.31 -6.21
CA LEU A 200 -9.85 -21.65 -7.49
C LEU A 200 -8.58 -22.31 -8.01
N GLU A 201 -8.63 -22.87 -9.21
CA GLU A 201 -7.43 -22.92 -10.03
C GLU A 201 -6.83 -21.52 -9.96
N MET A 202 -5.80 -21.32 -9.11
CA MET A 202 -5.12 -20.05 -8.91
C MET A 202 -4.24 -19.83 -10.13
N SER A 203 -4.89 -19.72 -11.28
CA SER A 203 -4.31 -19.13 -12.46
C SER A 203 -4.11 -17.66 -12.13
N SER A 204 -2.84 -17.27 -12.06
CA SER A 204 -2.40 -15.88 -12.06
C SER A 204 -3.13 -15.10 -13.18
N PRO A 205 -3.27 -13.77 -13.07
CA PRO A 205 -3.87 -12.97 -14.14
C PRO A 205 -3.23 -13.24 -15.51
N ARG A 206 -1.93 -13.55 -15.54
CA ARG A 206 -1.21 -13.95 -16.75
C ARG A 206 -1.63 -15.31 -17.27
N GLU A 207 -1.80 -16.32 -16.42
CA GLU A 207 -2.28 -17.65 -16.84
C GLU A 207 -3.72 -17.59 -17.35
N LYS A 208 -4.58 -16.80 -16.70
CA LYS A 208 -5.94 -16.52 -17.20
C LYS A 208 -5.91 -15.83 -18.55
N LEU A 209 -5.05 -14.83 -18.70
CA LEU A 209 -4.84 -14.13 -19.96
C LEU A 209 -4.39 -15.09 -21.06
N ILE A 210 -3.41 -15.96 -20.79
CA ILE A 210 -2.94 -16.97 -21.75
C ILE A 210 -4.09 -17.90 -22.14
N LYS A 211 -4.80 -18.48 -21.17
CA LYS A 211 -5.91 -19.41 -21.43
C LYS A 211 -7.02 -18.76 -22.28
N ASN A 212 -7.38 -17.53 -21.93
CA ASN A 212 -8.43 -16.79 -22.66
C ASN A 212 -7.98 -16.42 -24.07
N LEU A 213 -6.73 -15.99 -24.25
CA LEU A 213 -6.20 -15.67 -25.58
C LEU A 213 -5.97 -16.92 -26.43
N GLN A 214 -5.60 -18.07 -25.83
CA GLN A 214 -5.54 -19.35 -26.54
C GLN A 214 -6.91 -19.76 -27.07
N SER A 215 -7.97 -19.63 -26.27
CA SER A 215 -9.35 -19.85 -26.73
C SER A 215 -9.70 -18.91 -27.89
N LEU A 216 -9.39 -17.63 -27.73
CA LEU A 216 -9.67 -16.61 -28.75
C LEU A 216 -8.90 -16.86 -30.05
N CYS A 217 -7.64 -17.27 -29.98
CA CYS A 217 -6.85 -17.68 -31.14
C CYS A 217 -7.51 -18.85 -31.88
N ASN A 218 -7.95 -19.88 -31.15
CA ASN A 218 -8.64 -21.03 -31.72
C ASN A 218 -9.95 -20.64 -32.41
N GLU A 219 -10.73 -19.74 -31.81
CA GLU A 219 -11.99 -19.21 -32.39
C GLU A 219 -11.76 -18.48 -33.73
N HIS A 220 -10.61 -17.84 -33.90
CA HIS A 220 -10.25 -17.08 -35.11
C HIS A 220 -9.27 -17.81 -36.03
N GLY A 221 -9.04 -19.11 -35.82
CA GLY A 221 -8.14 -19.92 -36.66
C GLY A 221 -6.67 -19.48 -36.61
N LEU A 222 -6.26 -18.77 -35.56
CA LEU A 222 -4.88 -18.36 -35.33
C LEU A 222 -4.16 -19.44 -34.51
N THR A 223 -3.06 -19.99 -35.03
CA THR A 223 -2.25 -20.97 -34.29
C THR A 223 -1.51 -20.30 -33.14
N TRP A 224 -1.65 -20.84 -31.93
CA TRP A 224 -0.87 -20.42 -30.77
C TRP A 224 0.54 -21.02 -30.81
N ASP A 225 1.57 -20.18 -30.80
CA ASP A 225 2.98 -20.59 -30.81
C ASP A 225 3.81 -19.88 -29.70
N ASP A 226 5.09 -20.24 -29.61
CA ASP A 226 6.01 -19.66 -28.62
C ASP A 226 6.21 -18.15 -28.82
N GLN A 227 6.06 -17.65 -30.05
CA GLN A 227 6.19 -16.22 -30.34
C GLN A 227 5.02 -15.44 -29.73
N LEU A 228 3.78 -15.89 -29.93
CA LEU A 228 2.60 -15.28 -29.29
C LEU A 228 2.65 -15.42 -27.76
N SER A 229 3.09 -16.57 -27.25
CA SER A 229 3.24 -16.81 -25.80
C SER A 229 4.25 -15.86 -25.14
N ASN A 230 5.36 -15.57 -25.81
CA ASN A 230 6.39 -14.66 -25.33
C ASN A 230 5.99 -13.19 -25.44
N ASP A 231 5.04 -12.86 -26.31
CA ASP A 231 4.53 -11.51 -26.53
C ASP A 231 3.46 -11.08 -25.49
N ILE A 232 3.09 -11.97 -24.56
CA ILE A 232 2.15 -11.69 -23.46
C ILE A 232 2.84 -10.89 -22.33
N PRO A 233 2.20 -9.84 -21.77
CA PRO A 233 2.78 -9.02 -20.73
C PRO A 233 3.17 -9.84 -19.48
N ARG A 234 4.33 -9.50 -18.91
CA ARG A 234 4.82 -10.08 -17.64
C ARG A 234 4.67 -9.14 -16.44
N LYS A 235 4.41 -7.86 -16.69
CA LYS A 235 4.20 -6.82 -15.69
C LYS A 235 3.07 -5.91 -16.16
N TRP A 236 2.28 -5.42 -15.22
CA TRP A 236 1.16 -4.52 -15.44
C TRP A 236 0.87 -3.75 -14.16
N ARG A 237 0.11 -2.67 -14.26
CA ARG A 237 -0.49 -1.96 -13.12
C ARG A 237 -1.99 -1.90 -13.28
N VAL A 238 -2.71 -1.90 -12.17
CA VAL A 238 -4.16 -1.74 -12.15
C VAL A 238 -4.48 -0.54 -11.29
N HIS A 239 -5.24 0.40 -11.85
CA HIS A 239 -5.71 1.59 -11.15
C HIS A 239 -7.23 1.70 -11.35
N GLY A 240 -7.99 1.32 -10.32
CA GLY A 240 -9.44 1.24 -10.41
C GLY A 240 -9.89 0.25 -11.48
N ASP A 241 -10.57 0.75 -12.51
CA ASP A 241 -11.06 0.01 -13.67
C ASP A 241 -10.12 0.07 -14.90
N MET A 242 -8.93 0.68 -14.75
CA MET A 242 -7.94 0.81 -15.82
C MET A 242 -6.74 -0.14 -15.61
N LEU A 243 -6.43 -0.91 -16.65
CA LEU A 243 -5.21 -1.71 -16.77
C LEU A 243 -4.15 -0.93 -17.55
N LEU A 244 -2.97 -0.79 -16.97
CA LEU A 244 -1.81 -0.14 -17.59
C LEU A 244 -0.77 -1.20 -17.96
N LEU A 245 -0.42 -1.24 -19.24
CA LEU A 245 0.53 -2.18 -19.85
C LEU A 245 1.80 -1.46 -20.30
N PRO A 246 2.98 -2.08 -20.24
CA PRO A 246 4.21 -1.45 -20.73
C PRO A 246 4.20 -1.33 -22.26
N SER A 247 4.38 -0.12 -22.80
CA SER A 247 4.48 0.08 -24.25
C SER A 247 5.69 -0.67 -24.81
N ASN A 248 5.54 -1.28 -25.99
CA ASN A 248 6.60 -1.93 -26.78
C ASN A 248 7.21 -3.21 -26.19
N ARG A 249 6.57 -3.83 -25.18
CA ARG A 249 7.05 -5.10 -24.60
C ARG A 249 6.02 -6.21 -24.58
N CYS A 250 4.83 -5.94 -25.12
CA CYS A 250 3.77 -6.93 -25.22
C CYS A 250 2.77 -6.54 -26.29
N PHE A 251 2.09 -7.55 -26.84
CA PHE A 251 1.12 -7.43 -27.92
C PHE A 251 1.69 -6.67 -29.14
N VAL A 252 2.96 -6.93 -29.45
CA VAL A 252 3.69 -6.34 -30.58
C VAL A 252 3.46 -7.14 -31.87
N ASP A 253 3.17 -8.43 -31.75
CA ASP A 253 2.93 -9.30 -32.90
C ASP A 253 1.69 -8.85 -33.68
N SER A 254 1.86 -8.58 -34.97
CA SER A 254 0.79 -8.05 -35.82
C SER A 254 -0.37 -9.03 -35.99
N ARG A 255 -0.16 -10.32 -35.73
CA ARG A 255 -1.21 -11.35 -35.77
C ARG A 255 -2.34 -11.07 -34.79
N TRP A 256 -2.06 -10.42 -33.64
CA TRP A 256 -3.12 -10.05 -32.69
C TRP A 256 -4.18 -9.14 -33.28
N ILE A 257 -3.76 -8.15 -34.08
CA ILE A 257 -4.66 -7.13 -34.64
C ILE A 257 -5.14 -7.48 -36.05
N ASN A 258 -4.37 -8.29 -36.80
CA ASN A 258 -4.72 -8.68 -38.16
C ASN A 258 -5.73 -9.83 -38.20
N ASN A 259 -5.71 -10.71 -37.19
CA ASN A 259 -6.54 -11.91 -37.16
C ASN A 259 -7.74 -11.81 -36.21
N ILE A 260 -7.69 -10.93 -35.21
CA ILE A 260 -8.73 -10.82 -34.19
C ILE A 260 -9.27 -9.38 -34.18
N PRO A 261 -10.60 -9.17 -34.23
CA PRO A 261 -11.19 -7.85 -34.08
C PRO A 261 -10.72 -7.15 -32.81
N SER A 262 -10.29 -5.88 -32.93
CA SER A 262 -9.65 -5.12 -31.85
C SER A 262 -10.51 -5.04 -30.59
N ASP A 263 -11.82 -4.83 -30.74
CA ASP A 263 -12.79 -4.74 -29.64
C ASP A 263 -12.89 -6.08 -28.88
N GLN A 264 -12.95 -7.20 -29.60
CA GLN A 264 -13.00 -8.54 -29.02
C GLN A 264 -11.67 -8.89 -28.33
N PHE A 265 -10.54 -8.54 -28.95
CA PHE A 265 -9.21 -8.76 -28.39
C PHE A 265 -9.03 -8.02 -27.06
N TRP A 266 -9.19 -6.71 -27.06
CA TRP A 266 -8.97 -5.91 -25.85
C TRP A 266 -9.99 -6.20 -24.75
N SER A 267 -11.25 -6.51 -25.11
CA SER A 267 -12.24 -6.96 -24.13
C SER A 267 -11.84 -8.28 -23.47
N THR A 268 -11.24 -9.21 -24.22
CA THR A 268 -10.74 -10.48 -23.68
C THR A 268 -9.54 -10.25 -22.77
N VAL A 269 -8.62 -9.36 -23.16
CA VAL A 269 -7.52 -8.93 -22.27
C VAL A 269 -8.08 -8.37 -20.97
N ALA A 270 -8.99 -7.39 -21.02
CA ALA A 270 -9.58 -6.77 -19.82
C ALA A 270 -10.23 -7.80 -18.87
N ARG A 271 -11.09 -8.68 -19.40
CA ARG A 271 -11.78 -9.72 -18.60
C ARG A 271 -10.81 -10.67 -17.91
N SER A 272 -9.64 -10.90 -18.48
CA SER A 272 -8.59 -11.75 -17.89
C SER A 272 -8.02 -11.20 -16.59
N PHE A 273 -8.10 -9.87 -16.38
CA PHE A 273 -7.68 -9.18 -15.17
C PHE A 273 -8.83 -8.90 -14.19
N GLY A 274 -10.08 -9.20 -14.58
CA GLY A 274 -11.26 -9.07 -13.73
C GLY A 274 -12.42 -8.34 -14.42
N SER A 275 -13.65 -8.60 -13.96
CA SER A 275 -14.85 -7.97 -14.52
C SER A 275 -14.95 -6.47 -14.29
N SER A 276 -14.18 -5.95 -13.32
CA SER A 276 -14.07 -4.52 -13.01
C SER A 276 -13.22 -3.74 -13.99
N ILE A 277 -12.35 -4.41 -14.78
CA ILE A 277 -11.49 -3.72 -15.75
C ILE A 277 -12.32 -3.36 -16.98
N LYS A 278 -12.40 -2.07 -17.27
CA LYS A 278 -13.16 -1.51 -18.41
C LYS A 278 -12.27 -0.77 -19.40
N ARG A 279 -11.06 -0.41 -18.99
CA ARG A 279 -10.15 0.45 -19.76
C ARG A 279 -8.76 -0.15 -19.79
N ILE A 280 -8.05 0.03 -20.91
CA ILE A 280 -6.67 -0.45 -21.09
C ILE A 280 -5.86 0.65 -21.76
N ALA A 281 -4.70 0.98 -21.19
CA ALA A 281 -3.73 1.88 -21.82
C ALA A 281 -2.32 1.29 -21.80
N PHE A 282 -1.52 1.64 -22.80
CA PHE A 282 -0.08 1.38 -22.81
C PHE A 282 0.68 2.57 -22.25
N GLU A 283 1.58 2.35 -21.30
CA GLU A 283 2.48 3.35 -20.73
C GLU A 283 3.88 3.20 -21.35
N GLY A 284 4.31 4.22 -22.07
CA GLY A 284 5.66 4.30 -22.63
C GLY A 284 6.64 5.11 -21.81
N PRO A 285 7.90 5.18 -22.26
CA PRO A 285 8.92 6.01 -21.63
C PRO A 285 8.44 7.46 -21.56
N ILE A 286 8.65 8.09 -20.40
CA ILE A 286 8.36 9.51 -20.19
C ILE A 286 9.17 10.31 -21.19
N LYS A 287 8.53 11.26 -21.88
CA LYS A 287 9.22 12.13 -22.83
C LYS A 287 10.22 13.01 -22.08
N ASN A 288 11.38 13.24 -22.69
CA ASN A 288 12.37 14.18 -22.17
C ASN A 288 12.03 15.60 -22.64
N ASP A 289 10.83 16.06 -22.29
CA ASP A 289 10.37 17.44 -22.46
C ASP A 289 10.27 18.11 -21.08
N ASP A 290 10.06 19.43 -21.07
CA ASP A 290 10.01 20.22 -19.83
C ASP A 290 8.90 19.72 -18.88
N PHE A 291 7.80 19.19 -19.43
CA PHE A 291 6.66 18.71 -18.64
C PHE A 291 6.75 17.25 -18.20
N ARG A 292 7.80 16.52 -18.62
CA ARG A 292 7.93 15.08 -18.36
C ARG A 292 6.65 14.33 -18.80
N SER A 293 6.18 14.64 -19.99
CA SER A 293 4.87 14.18 -20.49
C SER A 293 4.82 12.66 -20.58
N PRO A 294 3.71 12.02 -20.18
CA PRO A 294 3.48 10.61 -20.43
C PRO A 294 3.49 10.28 -21.93
N ASN A 295 3.89 9.05 -22.25
CA ASN A 295 3.70 8.49 -23.59
C ASN A 295 2.66 7.38 -23.49
N THR A 296 1.40 7.76 -23.27
CA THR A 296 0.31 6.83 -23.02
C THR A 296 -0.57 6.67 -24.26
N ARG A 297 -1.05 5.44 -24.51
CA ARG A 297 -2.00 5.13 -25.58
C ARG A 297 -3.14 4.28 -25.07
N LEU A 298 -4.34 4.85 -24.98
CA LEU A 298 -5.57 4.14 -24.66
C LEU A 298 -5.95 3.20 -25.82
N VAL A 299 -6.22 1.93 -25.52
CA VAL A 299 -6.60 0.89 -26.49
C VAL A 299 -7.96 0.25 -26.18
N LEU A 300 -8.50 0.49 -24.98
CA LEU A 300 -9.87 0.15 -24.60
C LEU A 300 -10.46 1.24 -23.70
N GLY A 301 -11.68 1.67 -24.01
CA GLY A 301 -12.37 2.78 -23.35
C GLY A 301 -12.03 4.14 -23.95
N ASN A 302 -12.78 5.17 -23.56
CA ASN A 302 -12.66 6.53 -24.12
C ASN A 302 -12.28 7.61 -23.08
N ASP A 303 -12.27 7.27 -21.79
CA ASP A 303 -11.94 8.20 -20.71
C ASP A 303 -10.52 7.94 -20.20
N PRO A 304 -9.57 8.88 -20.36
CA PRO A 304 -8.20 8.72 -19.88
C PRO A 304 -8.02 9.11 -18.40
N TRP A 305 -9.08 9.50 -17.68
CA TRP A 305 -8.96 9.90 -16.28
C TRP A 305 -8.95 8.70 -15.33
N ILE A 306 -7.89 8.58 -14.55
CA ILE A 306 -7.82 7.64 -13.43
C ILE A 306 -8.30 8.34 -12.17
N ASN A 307 -9.05 7.61 -11.34
CA ASN A 307 -9.36 8.00 -9.97
C ASN A 307 -8.79 6.95 -9.01
N LEU A 308 -8.11 7.40 -7.96
CA LEU A 308 -7.56 6.54 -6.92
C LEU A 308 -7.70 7.21 -5.56
N VAL A 309 -7.68 6.40 -4.50
CA VAL A 309 -7.64 6.89 -3.12
C VAL A 309 -6.35 6.40 -2.50
N GLU A 310 -5.56 7.32 -1.98
CA GLU A 310 -4.32 7.02 -1.27
C GLU A 310 -4.32 7.78 0.07
N ASN A 311 -4.12 7.06 1.17
CA ASN A 311 -4.10 7.64 2.53
C ASN A 311 -5.36 8.49 2.83
N GLY A 312 -6.53 8.05 2.35
CA GLY A 312 -7.79 8.79 2.50
C GLY A 312 -7.97 9.99 1.57
N ILE A 313 -6.98 10.33 0.76
CA ILE A 313 -7.02 11.44 -0.21
C ILE A 313 -7.39 10.90 -1.58
N LYS A 314 -8.38 11.52 -2.23
CA LYS A 314 -8.76 11.21 -3.61
C LYS A 314 -7.83 11.93 -4.59
N PHE A 315 -7.20 11.17 -5.46
CA PHE A 315 -6.42 11.69 -6.58
C PHE A 315 -7.07 11.29 -7.90
N SER A 316 -7.06 12.23 -8.82
CA SER A 316 -7.53 12.11 -10.19
C SER A 316 -6.48 12.72 -11.09
N TYR A 317 -6.16 12.03 -12.19
CA TYR A 317 -5.20 12.52 -13.17
C TYR A 317 -5.47 11.91 -14.53
N ASN A 318 -5.10 12.63 -15.59
CA ASN A 318 -5.22 12.16 -16.96
C ASN A 318 -3.92 11.42 -17.34
N VAL A 319 -4.05 10.13 -17.67
CA VAL A 319 -2.89 9.26 -17.97
C VAL A 319 -2.12 9.66 -19.22
N ASP A 320 -2.75 10.39 -20.14
CA ASP A 320 -2.12 10.87 -21.37
C ASP A 320 -1.32 12.16 -21.15
N LYS A 321 -1.53 12.83 -20.02
CA LYS A 321 -1.07 14.21 -19.80
C LYS A 321 -0.24 14.41 -18.55
N SER A 322 -0.46 13.59 -17.55
CA SER A 322 0.15 13.72 -16.23
C SER A 322 0.53 12.35 -15.68
N MET A 323 1.53 12.33 -14.80
CA MET A 323 1.96 11.12 -14.14
C MET A 323 1.38 11.04 -12.73
N PHE A 324 1.37 9.83 -12.17
CA PHE A 324 1.22 9.59 -10.74
C PHE A 324 2.32 8.64 -10.26
N CYS A 325 3.16 9.10 -9.34
CA CYS A 325 4.21 8.25 -8.75
C CYS A 325 3.71 7.60 -7.44
N ALA A 326 3.28 6.34 -7.52
CA ALA A 326 2.90 5.56 -6.34
C ALA A 326 4.07 5.35 -5.35
N GLY A 327 5.32 5.39 -5.82
CA GLY A 327 6.50 5.11 -4.99
C GLY A 327 6.80 6.13 -3.90
N ASN A 328 6.11 7.27 -3.85
CA ASN A 328 6.29 8.30 -2.82
C ASN A 328 5.15 8.30 -1.78
N ASN A 329 4.40 7.20 -1.67
CA ASN A 329 3.26 7.09 -0.76
C ASN A 329 3.65 7.38 0.70
N THR A 330 4.72 6.76 1.19
CA THR A 330 5.21 6.95 2.57
C THR A 330 5.52 8.41 2.86
N GLU A 331 6.14 9.11 1.90
CA GLU A 331 6.46 10.53 2.05
C GLU A 331 5.21 11.43 2.01
N ARG A 332 4.23 11.11 1.16
CA ARG A 332 2.95 11.84 1.18
C ARG A 332 2.19 11.62 2.48
N MET A 333 2.27 10.41 3.05
CA MET A 333 1.71 10.13 4.38
C MET A 333 2.43 10.94 5.46
N ARG A 334 3.77 10.95 5.46
CA ARG A 334 4.60 11.70 6.40
C ARG A 334 4.27 13.19 6.37
N MET A 335 4.21 13.79 5.17
CA MET A 335 3.82 15.20 5.01
C MET A 335 2.43 15.51 5.56
N GLY A 336 1.47 14.59 5.42
CA GLY A 336 0.14 14.74 6.00
C GLY A 336 0.09 14.60 7.53
N GLN A 337 1.07 13.95 8.15
CA GLN A 337 1.15 13.80 9.61
C GLN A 337 1.79 15.02 10.30
N ILE A 338 2.45 15.90 9.54
CA ILE A 338 2.97 17.16 10.06
C ILE A 338 1.79 18.10 10.30
N SER A 339 1.59 18.49 11.56
CA SER A 339 0.59 19.50 11.90
C SER A 339 1.01 20.85 11.33
N CYS A 340 0.15 21.41 10.49
CA CYS A 340 0.30 22.71 9.84
C CYS A 340 -0.83 23.68 10.24
N VAL A 341 -1.49 23.43 11.38
CA VAL A 341 -2.56 24.30 11.88
C VAL A 341 -2.06 25.74 11.99
N ASN A 342 -2.83 26.68 11.43
CA ASN A 342 -2.50 28.11 11.32
C ASN A 342 -1.33 28.47 10.38
N GLU A 343 -0.69 27.51 9.71
CA GLU A 343 0.43 27.78 8.81
C GLU A 343 -0.04 28.13 7.40
N THR A 344 0.66 29.07 6.78
CA THR A 344 0.60 29.35 5.34
C THR A 344 1.72 28.59 4.65
N ILE A 345 1.38 27.76 3.67
CA ILE A 345 2.35 26.93 2.96
C ILE A 345 2.47 27.39 1.51
N VAL A 346 3.68 27.38 0.98
CA VAL A 346 3.94 27.51 -0.46
C VAL A 346 4.48 26.18 -0.97
N ASP A 347 3.73 25.51 -1.83
CA ASP A 347 4.15 24.31 -2.55
C ASP A 347 4.67 24.72 -3.93
N LEU A 348 5.99 24.70 -4.13
CA LEU A 348 6.62 25.21 -5.35
C LEU A 348 6.47 24.29 -6.57
N TYR A 349 6.06 23.04 -6.35
CA TYR A 349 5.92 22.00 -7.37
C TYR A 349 4.70 21.14 -7.09
N ALA A 350 3.52 21.74 -7.15
CA ALA A 350 2.30 21.11 -6.67
C ALA A 350 1.91 19.84 -7.45
N GLY A 351 2.21 19.78 -8.75
CA GLY A 351 1.79 18.68 -9.62
C GLY A 351 0.27 18.59 -9.65
N ILE A 352 -0.24 17.38 -9.43
CA ILE A 352 -1.67 17.13 -9.26
C ILE A 352 -2.14 17.32 -7.80
N GLY A 353 -1.27 17.85 -6.93
CA GLY A 353 -1.50 18.00 -5.50
C GLY A 353 -0.79 16.98 -4.62
N TYR A 354 0.40 16.51 -5.02
CA TYR A 354 1.10 15.44 -4.31
C TYR A 354 1.32 15.74 -2.82
N PHE A 355 1.72 16.97 -2.50
CA PHE A 355 1.96 17.42 -1.13
C PHE A 355 0.97 18.49 -0.69
N THR A 356 0.53 19.35 -1.62
CA THR A 356 -0.61 20.27 -1.41
C THR A 356 -1.81 19.60 -0.73
N LEU A 357 -2.26 18.42 -1.22
CA LEU A 357 -3.44 17.75 -0.64
C LEU A 357 -3.15 17.16 0.76
N PRO A 358 -2.05 16.44 1.02
CA PRO A 358 -1.68 16.04 2.38
C PRO A 358 -1.67 17.19 3.39
N PHE A 359 -1.08 18.34 3.02
CA PHE A 359 -1.06 19.52 3.90
C PHE A 359 -2.45 20.06 4.21
N LEU A 360 -3.35 20.09 3.22
CA LEU A 360 -4.72 20.59 3.39
C LEU A 360 -5.61 19.60 4.15
N VAL A 361 -5.60 18.33 3.77
CA VAL A 361 -6.52 17.30 4.27
C VAL A 361 -6.16 16.85 5.68
N HIS A 362 -4.89 16.50 5.91
CA HIS A 362 -4.43 15.88 7.16
C HIS A 362 -3.58 16.84 8.00
N GLY A 363 -2.72 17.64 7.35
CA GLY A 363 -1.92 18.65 8.04
C GLY A 363 -2.74 19.86 8.51
N HIS A 364 -3.97 20.02 8.04
CA HIS A 364 -4.88 21.13 8.37
C HIS A 364 -4.29 22.53 8.10
N ALA A 365 -3.38 22.65 7.13
CA ALA A 365 -2.69 23.89 6.73
C ALA A 365 -3.66 25.03 6.40
N ARG A 366 -3.60 26.14 7.14
CA ARG A 366 -4.56 27.27 7.03
C ARG A 366 -4.78 27.72 5.59
N HIS A 367 -3.70 27.85 4.83
CA HIS A 367 -3.78 28.17 3.41
C HIS A 367 -2.58 27.59 2.65
N VAL A 368 -2.79 27.08 1.43
CA VAL A 368 -1.70 26.57 0.57
C VAL A 368 -1.67 27.32 -0.77
N TYR A 369 -0.54 27.95 -1.08
CA TYR A 369 -0.22 28.47 -2.41
C TYR A 369 0.44 27.35 -3.23
N ALA A 370 -0.26 26.85 -4.23
CA ALA A 370 0.18 25.74 -5.06
C ALA A 370 0.69 26.25 -6.41
N CYS A 371 2.01 26.20 -6.62
CA CYS A 371 2.65 26.57 -7.87
C CYS A 371 2.74 25.34 -8.80
N GLU A 372 2.17 25.45 -9.99
CA GLU A 372 2.24 24.40 -11.01
C GLU A 372 2.20 25.02 -12.40
N TRP A 373 3.22 24.75 -13.22
CA TRP A 373 3.34 25.35 -14.54
C TRP A 373 2.68 24.54 -15.67
N ASN A 374 2.44 23.24 -15.46
CA ASN A 374 1.80 22.36 -16.42
C ASN A 374 0.28 22.51 -16.31
N PRO A 375 -0.40 23.02 -17.36
CA PRO A 375 -1.85 23.25 -17.32
C PRO A 375 -2.65 21.96 -17.12
N ASP A 376 -2.18 20.81 -17.60
CA ASP A 376 -2.85 19.52 -17.41
C ASP A 376 -2.75 19.03 -15.95
N SER A 377 -1.58 19.19 -15.33
CA SER A 377 -1.40 18.91 -13.90
C SER A 377 -2.25 19.85 -13.04
N MET A 378 -2.34 21.12 -13.42
CA MET A 378 -3.17 22.10 -12.74
C MET A 378 -4.67 21.76 -12.84
N GLU A 379 -5.14 21.27 -13.99
CA GLU A 379 -6.51 20.77 -14.13
C GLU A 379 -6.77 19.57 -13.21
N ALA A 380 -5.82 18.63 -13.15
CA ALA A 380 -5.91 17.51 -12.22
C ALA A 380 -5.92 17.97 -10.75
N LEU A 381 -5.08 18.93 -10.37
CA LEU A 381 -5.05 19.52 -9.03
C LEU A 381 -6.42 20.15 -8.66
N ARG A 382 -7.03 20.92 -9.56
CA ARG A 382 -8.37 21.50 -9.34
C ARG A 382 -9.42 20.43 -9.04
N ARG A 383 -9.45 19.37 -9.85
CA ARG A 383 -10.36 18.24 -9.64
C ARG A 383 -10.11 17.56 -8.31
N ASN A 384 -8.84 17.44 -7.91
CA ASN A 384 -8.49 16.77 -6.66
C ASN A 384 -8.88 17.59 -5.43
N LEU A 385 -8.70 18.91 -5.47
CA LEU A 385 -9.17 19.81 -4.41
C LEU A 385 -10.70 19.70 -4.23
N GLN A 386 -11.44 19.72 -5.34
CA GLN A 386 -12.90 19.54 -5.32
C GLN A 386 -13.31 18.14 -4.82
N ALA A 387 -12.65 17.08 -5.28
CA ALA A 387 -12.97 15.71 -4.89
C ALA A 387 -12.72 15.43 -3.40
N ASN A 388 -11.80 16.17 -2.78
CA ASN A 388 -11.50 16.11 -1.35
C ASN A 388 -12.25 17.16 -0.53
N HIS A 389 -13.19 17.90 -1.13
CA HIS A 389 -14.01 18.90 -0.44
C HIS A 389 -13.19 19.98 0.27
N ILE A 390 -12.12 20.46 -0.37
CA ILE A 390 -11.34 21.60 0.15
C ILE A 390 -12.03 22.90 -0.24
N ASP A 391 -12.29 23.76 0.75
CA ASP A 391 -12.87 25.09 0.53
C ASP A 391 -11.92 25.99 -0.28
N GLU A 392 -12.47 26.79 -1.20
CA GLU A 392 -11.67 27.60 -2.14
C GLU A 392 -10.82 28.69 -1.45
N ASP A 393 -11.18 29.11 -0.24
CA ASP A 393 -10.42 30.08 0.57
C ASP A 393 -9.18 29.46 1.24
N ARG A 394 -9.05 28.13 1.20
CA ARG A 394 -7.91 27.38 1.76
C ARG A 394 -6.74 27.22 0.80
N TYR A 395 -6.88 27.62 -0.47
CA TYR A 395 -5.78 27.50 -1.42
C TYR A 395 -5.75 28.61 -2.46
N THR A 396 -4.57 28.85 -3.02
CA THR A 396 -4.38 29.71 -4.20
C THR A 396 -3.61 28.92 -5.25
N LEU A 397 -4.16 28.83 -6.46
CA LEU A 397 -3.53 28.12 -7.57
C LEU A 397 -2.74 29.09 -8.46
N LEU A 398 -1.44 28.85 -8.60
CA LEU A 398 -0.53 29.71 -9.35
C LEU A 398 -0.04 28.96 -10.59
N LEU A 399 -0.75 29.19 -11.72
CA LEU A 399 -0.44 28.57 -13.01
C LEU A 399 0.63 29.37 -13.77
N ARG A 400 1.91 29.01 -13.60
CA ARG A 400 3.10 29.48 -14.34
C ARG A 400 4.37 28.99 -13.64
N ASP A 401 5.54 29.35 -14.18
CA ASP A 401 6.81 29.21 -13.49
C ASP A 401 6.75 29.84 -12.09
N ASN A 402 7.16 29.07 -11.08
CA ASN A 402 7.18 29.49 -9.68
C ASN A 402 8.18 30.64 -9.44
N GLN A 403 9.21 30.80 -10.27
CA GLN A 403 10.16 31.91 -10.18
C GLN A 403 9.49 33.27 -10.45
N LEU A 404 8.37 33.26 -11.18
CA LEU A 404 7.61 34.46 -11.54
C LEU A 404 6.38 34.67 -10.64
N THR A 405 5.81 33.59 -10.11
CA THR A 405 4.49 33.63 -9.46
C THR A 405 4.51 33.35 -7.97
N CYS A 406 5.60 32.78 -7.44
CA CYS A 406 5.71 32.49 -6.02
C CYS A 406 5.56 33.77 -5.18
N PRO A 407 4.68 33.77 -4.16
CA PRO A 407 4.51 34.91 -3.29
C PRO A 407 5.74 35.11 -2.38
N VAL A 408 5.95 36.34 -1.91
CA VAL A 408 7.12 36.74 -1.13
C VAL A 408 6.70 37.08 0.30
N GLY A 409 7.43 36.58 1.30
CA GLY A 409 7.29 37.02 2.69
C GLY A 409 6.06 36.49 3.43
N ILE A 410 5.36 35.48 2.91
CA ILE A 410 4.08 35.03 3.46
C ILE A 410 4.13 33.63 4.10
N ALA A 411 5.06 32.79 3.67
CA ALA A 411 5.06 31.37 4.00
C ALA A 411 5.63 31.12 5.39
N ASP A 412 4.91 30.35 6.21
CA ASP A 412 5.47 29.70 7.40
C ASP A 412 6.28 28.46 6.99
N ARG A 413 5.95 27.87 5.84
CA ARG A 413 6.56 26.64 5.30
C ARG A 413 6.61 26.63 3.78
N CYS A 414 7.71 26.14 3.23
CA CYS A 414 7.90 25.92 1.79
C CYS A 414 8.12 24.42 1.51
N ASN A 415 7.43 23.88 0.50
CA ASN A 415 7.64 22.53 0.00
C ASN A 415 8.31 22.56 -1.38
N LEU A 416 9.42 21.82 -1.53
CA LEU A 416 10.23 21.76 -2.74
C LEU A 416 10.29 20.34 -3.28
N GLY A 417 9.13 19.84 -3.72
CA GLY A 417 8.90 18.46 -4.19
C GLY A 417 9.44 18.09 -5.58
N LEU A 418 10.56 18.68 -6.05
CA LEU A 418 11.12 18.40 -7.38
C LEU A 418 12.37 17.48 -7.31
N ILE A 419 12.42 16.49 -8.21
CA ILE A 419 13.58 15.62 -8.41
C ILE A 419 14.06 15.68 -9.88
N PRO A 420 15.38 15.56 -10.16
CA PRO A 420 16.45 15.17 -9.23
C PRO A 420 16.93 16.27 -8.27
N SER A 421 16.65 17.55 -8.56
CA SER A 421 17.00 18.67 -7.66
C SER A 421 16.03 19.85 -7.84
N SER A 422 15.79 20.56 -6.74
CA SER A 422 15.02 21.82 -6.68
C SER A 422 15.91 23.06 -6.49
N GLU A 423 17.23 22.90 -6.61
CA GLU A 423 18.25 23.90 -6.26
C GLU A 423 18.05 25.28 -6.91
N ALA A 424 17.64 25.31 -8.18
CA ALA A 424 17.36 26.55 -8.89
C ALA A 424 16.27 27.40 -8.21
N CYS A 425 15.35 26.78 -7.46
CA CYS A 425 14.24 27.45 -6.77
C CYS A 425 14.47 27.63 -5.27
N TRP A 426 15.64 27.27 -4.73
CA TRP A 426 15.98 27.55 -3.34
C TRP A 426 15.91 29.06 -3.00
N PRO A 427 16.42 29.99 -3.84
CA PRO A 427 16.28 31.43 -3.57
C PRO A 427 14.80 31.88 -3.57
N VAL A 428 13.96 31.24 -4.38
CA VAL A 428 12.51 31.53 -4.44
C VAL A 428 11.85 31.09 -3.14
N ALA A 429 12.16 29.88 -2.65
CA ALA A 429 11.64 29.38 -1.38
C ALA A 429 12.06 30.26 -0.19
N CYS A 430 13.32 30.69 -0.13
CA CYS A 430 13.80 31.60 0.92
C CYS A 430 13.07 32.94 0.88
N ARG A 431 12.83 33.53 -0.31
CA ARG A 431 12.03 34.76 -0.45
C ARG A 431 10.57 34.57 -0.06
N ALA A 432 10.02 33.38 -0.24
CA ALA A 432 8.63 33.09 0.09
C ALA A 432 8.39 33.05 1.60
N LEU A 433 9.40 32.64 2.38
CA LEU A 433 9.32 32.59 3.83
C LEU A 433 9.12 33.97 4.45
N GLN A 434 8.39 33.99 5.57
CA GLN A 434 8.25 35.20 6.40
C GLN A 434 9.61 35.66 6.93
N ALA A 435 9.72 36.96 7.26
CA ALA A 435 10.95 37.55 7.79
C ALA A 435 11.41 36.95 9.14
N LYS A 436 10.56 36.20 9.83
CA LYS A 436 10.94 35.44 11.04
C LYS A 436 11.68 34.13 10.73
N GLY A 437 11.74 33.75 9.45
CA GLY A 437 12.10 32.41 9.00
C GLY A 437 10.87 31.50 8.88
N GLY A 438 11.12 30.20 8.82
CA GLY A 438 10.10 29.17 8.64
C GLY A 438 10.73 27.83 8.27
N ARG A 439 9.90 26.89 7.81
CA ARG A 439 10.35 25.53 7.48
C ARG A 439 10.49 25.30 5.99
N LEU A 440 11.44 24.46 5.57
CA LEU A 440 11.54 23.96 4.20
C LEU A 440 11.59 22.44 4.17
N HIS A 441 10.92 21.84 3.19
CA HIS A 441 11.04 20.43 2.84
C HIS A 441 11.71 20.32 1.47
N VAL A 442 13.00 19.96 1.44
CA VAL A 442 13.80 19.96 0.21
C VAL A 442 14.00 18.54 -0.29
N HIS A 443 13.39 18.22 -1.43
CA HIS A 443 13.58 16.92 -2.10
C HIS A 443 14.82 16.95 -3.00
N GLY A 444 15.53 15.82 -3.08
CA GLY A 444 16.64 15.65 -3.99
C GLY A 444 17.04 14.19 -4.20
N VAL A 445 17.84 13.95 -5.23
CA VAL A 445 18.46 12.65 -5.52
C VAL A 445 19.94 12.69 -5.19
N VAL A 446 20.40 11.78 -4.34
CA VAL A 446 21.77 11.70 -3.84
C VAL A 446 22.48 10.50 -4.42
N ASN A 447 23.70 10.72 -4.94
CA ASN A 447 24.59 9.64 -5.37
C ASN A 447 25.39 9.12 -4.17
N THR A 448 24.98 7.96 -3.64
CA THR A 448 25.55 7.38 -2.41
C THR A 448 26.98 6.89 -2.57
N LYS A 449 27.57 6.94 -3.78
CA LYS A 449 29.01 6.73 -3.99
C LYS A 449 29.84 8.00 -3.84
N GLN A 450 29.23 9.16 -4.02
CA GLN A 450 29.90 10.45 -3.99
C GLN A 450 29.68 11.13 -2.65
N ASP A 451 28.44 11.15 -2.17
CA ASP A 451 28.06 11.81 -0.93
C ASP A 451 27.29 10.87 -0.02
N THR A 452 27.54 10.96 1.29
CA THR A 452 26.64 10.39 2.29
C THR A 452 25.36 11.22 2.39
N HIS A 453 24.29 10.64 2.96
CA HIS A 453 23.05 11.38 3.21
C HIS A 453 23.31 12.61 4.08
N ASP A 454 24.13 12.47 5.12
CA ASP A 454 24.51 13.57 6.03
C ASP A 454 25.26 14.69 5.32
N GLN A 455 26.24 14.35 4.47
CA GLN A 455 27.01 15.31 3.69
C GLN A 455 26.12 16.12 2.75
N TRP A 456 25.20 15.44 2.05
CA TRP A 456 24.25 16.12 1.18
C TRP A 456 23.30 17.02 1.98
N SER A 457 22.71 16.54 3.07
CA SER A 457 21.78 17.34 3.88
C SER A 457 22.46 18.56 4.50
N GLU A 458 23.70 18.42 4.95
CA GLU A 458 24.47 19.54 5.54
C GLU A 458 24.85 20.57 4.47
N ASN A 459 25.16 20.13 3.24
CA ASN A 459 25.37 21.03 2.11
C ASN A 459 24.09 21.85 1.80
N VAL A 460 22.93 21.18 1.73
CA VAL A 460 21.64 21.85 1.51
C VAL A 460 21.38 22.87 2.63
N ARG A 461 21.52 22.46 3.90
CA ARG A 461 21.35 23.33 5.06
C ARG A 461 22.23 24.57 4.99
N TYR A 462 23.53 24.40 4.75
CA TYR A 462 24.50 25.49 4.65
C TYR A 462 24.16 26.48 3.53
N ARG A 463 23.80 25.95 2.35
CA ARG A 463 23.46 26.78 1.19
C ARG A 463 22.16 27.53 1.37
N ILE A 464 21.13 26.90 1.96
CA ILE A 464 19.87 27.57 2.30
C ILE A 464 20.10 28.66 3.35
N GLU A 465 20.92 28.41 4.37
CA GLU A 465 21.30 29.43 5.35
C GLU A 465 21.98 30.64 4.69
N THR A 466 22.93 30.38 3.80
CA THR A 466 23.68 31.41 3.07
C THR A 466 22.74 32.23 2.19
N LEU A 467 21.89 31.57 1.41
CA LEU A 467 20.88 32.24 0.57
C LEU A 467 19.94 33.11 1.39
N MET A 468 19.49 32.63 2.55
CA MET A 468 18.62 33.41 3.43
C MET A 468 19.32 34.67 3.95
N ARG A 469 20.59 34.57 4.34
CA ARG A 469 21.39 35.74 4.76
C ARG A 469 21.59 36.71 3.60
N ASP A 470 21.91 36.23 2.41
CA ASP A 470 22.14 37.07 1.22
C ASP A 470 20.88 37.84 0.81
N ILE A 471 19.71 37.19 0.83
CA ILE A 471 18.41 37.82 0.55
C ILE A 471 18.11 38.95 1.54
N HIS A 472 18.58 38.82 2.78
CA HIS A 472 18.47 39.83 3.83
C HIS A 472 19.75 40.65 4.03
N HIS A 473 20.47 40.93 2.93
CA HIS A 473 21.62 41.83 2.88
C HIS A 473 22.80 41.45 3.80
N GLY A 474 23.02 40.14 4.00
CA GLY A 474 24.16 39.62 4.77
C GLY A 474 24.01 39.80 6.28
N GLU A 475 22.82 40.12 6.78
CA GLU A 475 22.55 40.06 8.22
C GLU A 475 22.84 38.64 8.73
N ASN A 476 23.81 38.50 9.65
CA ASN A 476 24.16 37.22 10.30
C ASN A 476 23.08 36.72 11.29
N ASN A 477 21.85 37.15 11.07
CA ASN A 477 20.71 37.00 11.96
C ASN A 477 19.87 35.78 11.59
N TYR A 478 20.36 34.84 10.76
CA TYR A 478 19.61 33.62 10.44
C TYR A 478 20.45 32.38 10.70
N LYS A 479 19.80 31.38 11.31
CA LYS A 479 20.32 30.04 11.54
C LYS A 479 19.40 29.02 10.89
N CYS A 480 20.00 28.08 10.17
CA CYS A 480 19.32 26.94 9.57
C CYS A 480 19.71 25.66 10.31
N GLU A 481 18.73 24.93 10.81
CA GLU A 481 18.90 23.64 11.48
C GLU A 481 18.24 22.53 10.66
N ILE A 482 18.85 21.35 10.61
CA ILE A 482 18.23 20.15 10.06
C ILE A 482 17.34 19.57 11.17
N GLU A 483 16.02 19.57 10.95
CA GLU A 483 15.07 18.92 11.86
C GLU A 483 15.01 17.40 11.60
N HIS A 484 15.07 16.99 10.33
CA HIS A 484 14.97 15.59 9.92
C HIS A 484 15.56 15.34 8.53
N VAL A 485 16.05 14.12 8.29
CA VAL A 485 16.45 13.64 6.96
C VAL A 485 15.71 12.33 6.68
N GLU A 486 14.84 12.35 5.68
CA GLU A 486 14.03 11.21 5.29
C GLU A 486 14.59 10.54 4.02
N ARG A 487 14.84 9.23 4.09
CA ARG A 487 15.16 8.43 2.90
C ARG A 487 13.88 7.84 2.31
N VAL A 488 13.32 8.54 1.32
CA VAL A 488 12.02 8.17 0.72
C VAL A 488 12.08 6.81 0.03
N LYS A 489 13.04 6.61 -0.90
CA LYS A 489 13.19 5.37 -1.66
C LYS A 489 14.52 5.31 -2.43
N PRO A 490 14.97 4.10 -2.84
CA PRO A 490 15.97 4.00 -3.90
C PRO A 490 15.43 4.57 -5.21
N TYR A 491 16.18 5.48 -5.83
CA TYR A 491 15.87 6.07 -7.14
C TYR A 491 16.54 5.31 -8.29
N GLY A 492 17.68 4.68 -8.04
CA GLY A 492 18.43 3.88 -9.00
C GLY A 492 19.65 3.23 -8.34
N PRO A 493 20.49 2.50 -9.09
CA PRO A 493 21.73 1.94 -8.55
C PRO A 493 22.59 3.04 -7.93
N HIS A 494 22.81 2.98 -6.61
CA HIS A 494 23.55 3.99 -5.83
C HIS A 494 22.93 5.41 -5.86
N LEU A 495 21.64 5.52 -6.19
CA LEU A 495 20.92 6.78 -6.17
C LEU A 495 19.75 6.66 -5.19
N ASP A 496 19.70 7.52 -4.18
CA ASP A 496 18.60 7.59 -3.22
C ASP A 496 17.83 8.89 -3.38
N HIS A 497 16.50 8.84 -3.29
CA HIS A 497 15.66 10.03 -3.14
C HIS A 497 15.57 10.36 -1.64
N LEU A 498 16.05 11.54 -1.26
CA LEU A 498 15.99 12.09 0.09
C LEU A 498 15.07 13.31 0.18
N VAL A 499 14.61 13.59 1.40
CA VAL A 499 14.02 14.87 1.80
C VAL A 499 14.75 15.35 3.04
N VAL A 500 15.20 16.61 3.04
CA VAL A 500 15.72 17.27 4.24
C VAL A 500 14.71 18.31 4.71
N ASP A 501 14.31 18.18 5.98
CA ASP A 501 13.45 19.13 6.67
C ASP A 501 14.32 20.14 7.40
N LEU A 502 14.17 21.41 7.06
CA LEU A 502 14.99 22.51 7.57
C LEU A 502 14.13 23.48 8.37
N LEU A 503 14.67 23.98 9.47
CA LEU A 503 14.12 25.09 10.23
C LEU A 503 15.04 26.31 10.12
N LEU A 504 14.56 27.36 9.47
CA LEU A 504 15.20 28.68 9.47
C LEU A 504 14.61 29.54 10.59
N THR A 505 15.48 30.05 11.46
CA THR A 505 15.09 30.98 12.53
C THR A 505 15.86 32.28 12.42
N LYS A 506 15.16 33.40 12.61
CA LYS A 506 15.82 34.68 12.81
C LYS A 506 16.38 34.75 14.23
N ILE A 507 17.69 34.86 14.37
CA ILE A 507 18.39 35.12 15.63
C ILE A 507 18.21 36.60 15.96
N SER A 508 17.62 36.91 17.10
CA SER A 508 17.67 38.26 17.67
C SER A 508 19.11 38.56 18.10
N SER A 509 19.66 39.68 17.65
CA SER A 509 20.89 40.23 18.22
C SER A 509 20.72 40.36 19.73
N SER A 510 21.43 39.52 20.50
CA SER A 510 21.53 39.68 21.95
C SER A 510 22.10 41.08 22.21
N SER A 511 21.28 41.94 22.80
CA SER A 511 21.64 43.26 23.34
C SER A 511 22.70 43.15 24.42
#